data_AF-A0A959FMB2-F1
#
_entry.id   AF-A0A959FMB2-F1
#
_cell.length_a   1.000
_cell.length_b   1.000
_cell.length_c   1.000
_cell.angle_alpha   90.00
_cell.angle_beta   90.00
_cell.angle_gamma   90.00
#
_symmetry.space_group_name_H-M   'P 1'
#
loop_
_entity.id
_entity.type
_entity.pdbx_description
1 polymer ?
#
loop_
_entity_poly.entity_id
_entity_poly.type
_entity_poly.pdbx_seq_one_letter_code
_entity_poly.pdbx_strand_id
1 'polypeptide(L)'
;MSKDHTNHVSCPKCSWQPDGQAHWKCKCGHTWDMFSTGGRCPACLRQWEKTRCPPKAGGCNSWSPHLEWYGDLQGWLIEELRYLPEITTQRKDQ
;
A
#
# COMPACT_ATOMS: atom_id res chain seq x y z
N MET A 1 -20.37 14.46 5.79
CA MET A 1 -19.12 14.61 6.56
C MET A 1 -18.06 13.87 5.78
N SER A 2 -17.21 14.62 5.07
CA SER A 2 -16.16 14.11 4.19
C SER A 2 -15.22 13.25 5.01
N LYS A 3 -15.14 11.95 4.72
CA LYS A 3 -14.13 11.09 5.33
C LYS A 3 -12.97 11.01 4.38
N ASP A 4 -12.02 11.91 4.57
CA ASP A 4 -10.65 11.71 4.11
C ASP A 4 -10.09 10.52 4.91
N HIS A 5 -10.50 9.29 4.55
CA HIS A 5 -9.77 8.08 4.89
C HIS A 5 -8.53 8.01 4.02
N THR A 6 -7.68 9.03 4.11
CA THR A 6 -6.36 8.99 3.50
C THR A 6 -5.59 7.95 4.28
N ASN A 7 -5.61 6.70 3.80
CA ASN A 7 -4.79 5.65 4.38
C ASN A 7 -3.33 6.05 4.13
N HIS A 8 -2.69 6.64 5.14
CA HIS A 8 -1.36 7.23 5.00
C HIS A 8 -0.33 6.11 4.97
N VAL A 9 0.18 5.84 3.77
CA VAL A 9 1.29 4.91 3.59
C VAL A 9 2.52 5.46 4.31
N SER A 10 3.10 4.68 5.22
CA SER A 10 4.32 5.07 5.94
C SER A 10 5.15 3.88 6.38
N CYS A 11 6.44 4.11 6.62
CA CYS A 11 7.32 3.06 7.12
C CYS A 11 6.87 2.64 8.53
N PRO A 12 6.55 1.35 8.77
CA PRO A 12 6.05 0.90 10.07
C PRO A 12 7.08 1.00 11.20
N LYS A 13 8.33 1.34 10.88
CA LYS A 13 9.45 1.42 11.83
C LYS A 13 9.88 2.85 12.16
N CYS A 14 9.65 3.81 11.29
CA CYS A 14 10.13 5.19 11.48
C CYS A 14 9.16 6.27 10.97
N SER A 15 7.98 5.87 10.51
CA SER A 15 6.93 6.76 10.01
C SER A 15 7.30 7.61 8.79
N TRP A 16 8.43 7.33 8.12
CA TRP A 16 8.78 7.95 6.84
C TRP A 16 7.67 7.72 5.81
N GLN A 17 7.23 8.78 5.13
CA GLN A 17 6.15 8.72 4.13
C GLN A 17 6.73 8.75 2.72
N PRO A 18 6.22 7.93 1.78
CA PRO A 18 6.58 8.00 0.38
C PRO A 18 6.30 9.38 -0.22
N ASP A 19 7.26 9.89 -0.97
CA ASP A 19 7.23 11.19 -1.65
C ASP A 19 6.88 11.09 -3.15
N GLY A 20 6.51 9.88 -3.61
CA GLY A 20 6.22 9.58 -5.02
C GLY A 20 7.46 9.43 -5.92
N GLN A 21 8.68 9.48 -5.37
CA GLN A 21 9.92 9.39 -6.15
C GLN A 21 10.42 7.94 -6.31
N ALA A 22 11.29 7.75 -7.30
CA ALA A 22 11.83 6.45 -7.68
C ALA A 22 12.95 5.93 -6.75
N HIS A 23 12.61 5.61 -5.50
CA HIS A 23 13.59 5.17 -4.49
C HIS A 23 13.95 3.69 -4.54
N TRP A 24 13.16 2.85 -5.22
CA TRP A 24 13.31 1.40 -5.20
C TRP A 24 13.76 0.86 -6.55
N LYS A 25 14.68 -0.12 -6.54
CA LYS A 25 15.22 -0.77 -7.73
C LYS A 25 14.86 -2.25 -7.74
N CYS A 26 14.34 -2.73 -8.86
CA CYS A 26 13.93 -4.11 -9.03
C CYS A 26 15.15 -4.98 -9.36
N LYS A 27 15.00 -6.30 -9.25
CA LYS A 27 15.99 -7.26 -9.74
C LYS A 27 16.22 -7.16 -11.25
N CYS A 28 15.22 -6.71 -12.02
CA CYS A 28 15.38 -6.43 -13.45
C CYS A 28 16.08 -5.09 -13.75
N GLY A 29 16.44 -4.31 -12.73
CA GLY A 29 17.11 -3.01 -12.89
C GLY A 29 16.19 -1.80 -12.94
N HIS A 30 14.88 -1.98 -13.15
CA HIS A 30 13.93 -0.85 -13.19
C HIS A 30 13.80 -0.16 -11.83
N THR A 31 13.84 1.18 -11.83
CA THR A 31 13.65 2.01 -10.63
C THR A 31 12.31 2.73 -10.67
N TRP A 32 11.53 2.69 -9.58
CA TRP A 32 10.19 3.27 -9.54
C TRP A 32 9.75 3.62 -8.12
N ASP A 33 8.66 4.39 -8.02
CA ASP A 33 7.90 4.51 -6.78
C ASP A 33 7.15 3.21 -6.52
N MET A 34 7.56 2.48 -5.49
CA MET A 34 7.01 1.18 -5.17
C MET A 34 5.51 1.24 -4.82
N PHE A 35 5.00 2.38 -4.34
CA PHE A 35 3.61 2.53 -3.89
C PHE A 35 2.64 2.85 -5.02
N SER A 36 3.09 3.47 -6.11
CA SER A 36 2.30 3.67 -7.34
C SER A 36 1.71 2.39 -7.96
N THR A 37 2.22 1.21 -7.57
CA THR A 37 1.89 -0.10 -8.15
C THR A 37 1.59 -1.17 -7.10
N GLY A 38 1.45 -0.80 -5.83
CA GLY A 38 1.25 -1.77 -4.74
C GLY A 38 2.37 -2.81 -4.64
N GLY A 39 3.62 -2.40 -4.86
CA GLY A 39 4.77 -3.30 -4.76
C GLY A 39 5.07 -4.10 -6.03
N ARG A 40 4.33 -3.89 -7.13
CA ARG A 40 4.54 -4.62 -8.39
C ARG A 40 5.47 -3.87 -9.33
N CYS A 41 6.57 -4.48 -9.75
CA CYS A 41 7.45 -3.85 -10.73
C CYS A 41 6.71 -3.66 -12.06
N PRO A 42 6.62 -2.44 -12.63
CA PRO A 42 5.89 -2.21 -13.88
C PRO A 42 6.62 -2.80 -15.11
N ALA A 43 7.93 -3.02 -15.03
CA ALA A 43 8.72 -3.54 -16.15
C ALA A 43 8.67 -5.07 -16.26
N CYS A 44 8.74 -5.82 -15.15
CA CYS A 44 8.81 -7.29 -15.16
C CYS A 44 7.68 -7.97 -14.37
N LEU A 45 6.72 -7.20 -13.85
CA LEU A 45 5.51 -7.66 -13.14
C LEU A 45 5.76 -8.44 -11.84
N ARG A 46 7.00 -8.49 -11.36
CA ARG A 46 7.35 -9.10 -10.07
C ARG A 46 6.63 -8.39 -8.93
N GLN A 47 5.92 -9.14 -8.10
CA GLN A 47 5.38 -8.68 -6.82
C GLN A 47 6.49 -8.70 -5.75
N TRP A 48 6.65 -7.59 -5.03
CA TRP A 48 7.52 -7.51 -3.88
C TRP A 48 6.71 -7.68 -2.59
N GLU A 49 7.12 -8.64 -1.76
CA GLU A 49 6.48 -8.91 -0.46
C GLU A 49 7.05 -8.05 0.67
N LYS A 50 8.27 -7.52 0.49
CA LYS A 50 8.99 -6.70 1.47
C LYS A 50 9.49 -5.43 0.81
N THR A 51 9.42 -4.33 1.55
CA THR A 51 9.90 -3.01 1.12
C THR A 51 11.00 -2.55 2.07
N ARG A 52 12.06 -1.97 1.51
CA ARG A 52 13.12 -1.34 2.30
C ARG A 52 12.83 0.15 2.44
N CYS A 53 12.88 0.68 3.65
CA CYS A 53 12.77 2.11 3.88
C CYS A 53 14.00 2.85 3.28
N PRO A 54 13.84 3.87 2.42
CA PRO A 54 14.94 4.47 1.67
C PRO A 54 15.79 5.43 2.53
N PRO A 55 17.03 5.07 2.93
CA PRO A 55 17.83 5.91 3.83
C PRO A 55 18.23 7.25 3.21
N LYS A 56 18.49 7.26 1.90
CA LYS A 56 18.86 8.50 1.18
C LYS A 56 17.73 9.53 1.14
N ALA A 57 16.49 9.12 1.38
CA ALA A 57 15.32 9.99 1.43
C ALA A 57 14.90 10.32 2.88
N GLY A 58 15.73 10.02 3.88
CA GLY A 58 15.42 10.23 5.30
C GLY A 58 14.81 9.02 6.01
N GLY A 59 14.78 7.84 5.38
CA GLY A 59 14.26 6.61 5.95
C GLY A 59 15.25 5.84 6.86
N CYS A 60 14.76 4.82 7.56
CA CYS A 60 15.54 4.05 8.54
C CYS A 60 16.34 2.84 7.98
N ASN A 61 16.40 2.65 6.66
CA ASN A 61 17.05 1.50 6.00
C ASN A 61 16.52 0.10 6.34
N SER A 62 15.51 -0.02 7.20
CA SER A 62 14.96 -1.30 7.61
C SER A 62 14.06 -1.91 6.54
N TRP A 63 14.01 -3.24 6.51
CA TRP A 63 13.00 -4.00 5.75
C TRP A 63 11.77 -4.28 6.61
N SER A 64 10.60 -4.24 5.98
CA SER A 64 9.33 -4.72 6.55
C SER A 64 8.45 -5.34 5.45
N PRO A 65 7.48 -6.19 5.79
CA PRO A 65 6.41 -6.58 4.86
C PRO A 65 5.78 -5.35 4.18
N HIS A 66 5.53 -5.43 2.88
CA HIS A 66 4.99 -4.31 2.12
C HIS A 66 3.59 -3.90 2.62
N LEU A 67 2.76 -4.88 3.01
CA LEU A 67 1.41 -4.62 3.52
C LEU A 67 1.39 -3.82 4.83
N GLU A 68 2.42 -3.93 5.68
CA GLU A 68 2.49 -3.16 6.93
C GLU A 68 2.64 -1.64 6.69
N TRP A 69 3.08 -1.23 5.50
CA TRP A 69 3.18 0.18 5.17
C TRP A 69 1.83 0.87 5.04
N TYR A 70 0.75 0.09 4.85
CA TYR A 70 -0.62 0.58 4.72
C TYR A 70 -1.37 0.66 6.06
N GLY A 71 -0.67 0.47 7.19
CA GLY A 71 -1.29 0.54 8.51
C GLY A 71 -2.41 -0.49 8.72
N ASP A 72 -3.51 -0.05 9.34
CA ASP A 72 -4.65 -0.90 9.66
C ASP A 72 -5.62 -1.04 8.48
N LEU A 73 -5.23 -1.86 7.50
CA LEU A 73 -6.08 -2.22 6.37
C LEU A 73 -7.40 -2.87 6.78
N GLN A 74 -7.41 -3.61 7.90
CA GLN A 74 -8.60 -4.32 8.36
C GLN A 74 -9.61 -3.36 8.98
N GLY A 75 -9.16 -2.45 9.84
CA GLY A 75 -9.99 -1.37 10.37
C GLY A 75 -10.54 -0.48 9.26
N TRP A 76 -9.71 -0.12 8.27
CA TRP A 76 -10.17 0.61 7.09
C TRP A 76 -11.28 -0.13 6.34
N LEU A 77 -11.10 -1.41 6.04
CA LEU A 77 -12.10 -2.20 5.33
C LEU A 77 -13.42 -2.30 6.10
N ILE A 78 -13.37 -2.56 7.41
CA ILE A 78 -14.56 -2.65 8.26
C ILE A 78 -15.33 -1.32 8.25
N GLU A 79 -14.62 -0.20 8.38
CA GLU A 79 -15.24 1.12 8.36
C GLU A 79 -15.87 1.43 7.00
N GLU A 80 -15.21 1.07 5.90
CA GLU A 80 -15.75 1.26 4.55
C GLU A 80 -17.01 0.40 4.30
N LEU A 81 -16.96 -0.87 4.72
CA LEU A 81 -18.09 -1.81 4.59
C LEU A 81 -19.32 -1.35 5.40
N ARG A 82 -19.15 -0.61 6.51
CA ARG A 82 -20.28 -0.07 7.31
C ARG A 82 -21.20 0.82 6.48
N TYR A 83 -20.67 1.49 5.45
CA TYR A 83 -21.42 2.44 4.63
C TYR A 83 -21.95 1.85 3.33
N LEU A 84 -21.64 0.58 3.03
CA LEU A 84 -22.25 -0.08 1.88
C LEU A 84 -23.73 -0.34 2.15
N PRO A 85 -24.64 0.06 1.24
CA PRO A 85 -26.03 -0.36 1.35
C PRO A 85 -26.07 -1.88 1.33
N GLU A 86 -26.94 -2.49 2.14
CA GLU A 86 -27.14 -3.93 2.10
C GLU A 86 -27.50 -4.31 0.66
N ILE A 87 -26.59 -5.00 -0.02
CA ILE A 87 -26.87 -5.60 -1.32
C ILE A 87 -27.85 -6.72 -1.00
N THR A 88 -29.14 -6.40 -1.03
CA THR A 88 -30.20 -7.40 -0.89
C THR A 88 -29.95 -8.43 -1.97
N THR A 89 -29.49 -9.61 -1.54
CA THR A 89 -29.20 -10.71 -2.43
C THR A 89 -30.55 -11.22 -2.92
N GLN A 90 -31.08 -10.62 -3.99
CA GLN A 90 -32.13 -11.25 -4.77
C GLN A 90 -31.49 -12.44 -5.49
N ARG A 91 -31.37 -13.56 -4.77
CA ARG A 91 -31.50 -14.88 -5.39
C ARG A 91 -32.90 -14.89 -5.99
N LYS A 92 -32.99 -14.57 -7.29
CA LYS A 92 -34.07 -15.08 -8.11
C LYS A 92 -33.75 -16.55 -8.31
N ASP A 93 -34.33 -17.38 -7.46
CA ASP A 93 -34.55 -18.77 -7.80
C ASP A 93 -35.40 -18.77 -9.07
N GLN A 94 -34.82 -19.20 -10.19
CA GLN A 94 -35.52 -19.55 -11.41
C GLN A 94 -34.99 -20.91 -11.90
#